data_AF-A0A9E3Y7W8-F1
#
_entry.id   AF-A0A9E3Y7W8-F1
#
_cell.length_a   1.000
_cell.length_b   1.000
_cell.length_c   1.000
_cell.angle_alpha   90.00
_cell.angle_beta   90.00
_cell.angle_gamma   90.00
#
_symmetry.space_group_name_H-M   'P 1'
#
loop_
_entity.id
_entity.type
_entity.pdbx_description
1 polymer ?
#
loop_
_entity_poly.entity_id
_entity_poly.type
_entity_poly.pdbx_seq_one_letter_code
_entity_poly.pdbx_strand_id
1 'polypeptide(L)'
;MSVSSTEIIVVLLVALIVLGPNQLPDAMRRLGSAYREFKKISSSVQNEINSVVSETTGMFTSTADTVSGRAEVKSTGDSDDQDDFDGTLPKSNQSYRPADEDLDAPEDA
;
A
#
# COMPACT_ATOMS: atom_id res chain seq x y z
N MET A 1 -19.27 21.38 29.21
CA MET A 1 -20.41 20.46 29.01
C MET A 1 -19.90 19.29 28.19
N SER A 2 -19.57 18.18 28.83
CA SER A 2 -19.12 16.96 28.16
C SER A 2 -20.35 16.10 27.87
N VAL A 3 -20.54 15.70 26.62
CA VAL A 3 -21.55 14.71 26.25
C VAL A 3 -21.18 13.41 26.98
N SER A 4 -21.94 13.10 28.02
CA SER A 4 -21.76 11.87 28.77
C SER A 4 -22.28 10.71 27.93
N SER A 5 -21.63 9.54 28.02
CA SER A 5 -22.14 8.32 27.39
C SER A 5 -23.60 8.03 27.76
N THR A 6 -24.02 8.46 28.96
CA THR A 6 -25.42 8.37 29.41
C THR A 6 -26.38 9.22 28.58
N GLU A 7 -25.98 10.43 28.18
CA GLU A 7 -26.81 11.34 27.39
C GLU A 7 -27.10 10.75 26.00
N ILE A 8 -26.09 10.13 25.38
CA ILE A 8 -26.23 9.42 24.10
C ILE A 8 -27.23 8.25 24.23
N ILE A 9 -27.19 7.50 25.34
CA ILE A 9 -28.12 6.39 25.59
C ILE A 9 -29.57 6.91 25.72
N VAL A 10 -29.79 8.03 26.40
CA VAL A 10 -31.12 8.64 26.53
C VAL A 10 -31.66 9.08 25.17
N VAL A 11 -30.85 9.75 24.35
CA VAL A 11 -31.26 10.17 22.99
C VAL A 11 -31.55 8.95 22.12
N LEU A 12 -30.74 7.89 22.20
CA LEU A 12 -31.01 6.65 21.48
C LEU A 12 -32.33 6.02 21.90
N LEU A 13 -32.64 5.95 23.20
CA LEU A 13 -33.93 5.45 23.68
C LEU A 13 -35.11 6.25 23.11
N VAL A 14 -35.03 7.58 23.13
CA VAL A 14 -36.08 8.44 22.55
C VAL A 14 -36.20 8.20 21.04
N ALA A 15 -35.08 8.16 20.32
CA ALA A 15 -35.06 7.90 18.88
C ALA A 15 -35.62 6.51 18.55
N LEU A 16 -35.33 5.49 19.37
CA LEU A 16 -35.84 4.14 19.23
C LEU A 16 -37.35 4.06 19.48
N ILE A 17 -37.90 4.88 20.39
CA ILE A 17 -39.36 4.95 20.60
C ILE A 17 -40.05 5.62 19.41
N VAL A 18 -39.47 6.71 18.90
CA VAL A 18 -40.05 7.49 17.78
C VAL A 18 -39.96 6.72 16.45
N LEU A 19 -38.79 6.16 16.14
CA LEU A 19 -38.52 5.47 14.88
C LEU A 19 -38.83 3.98 14.94
N GLY A 20 -38.73 3.36 16.13
CA GLY A 20 -38.88 1.93 16.37
C GLY A 20 -37.54 1.19 16.46
N PRO A 21 -37.36 0.26 17.42
CA PRO A 21 -36.10 -0.49 17.59
C PRO A 21 -35.81 -1.46 16.45
N ASN A 22 -36.82 -1.84 15.68
CA ASN A 22 -36.66 -2.69 14.50
C ASN A 22 -36.19 -1.88 13.27
N GLN A 23 -36.45 -0.58 13.23
CA GLN A 23 -36.15 0.27 12.07
C GLN A 23 -34.70 0.78 12.09
N LEU A 24 -34.12 1.02 13.27
CA LEU A 24 -32.72 1.44 13.43
C LEU A 24 -31.72 0.42 12.81
N PRO A 25 -31.77 -0.88 13.12
CA PRO A 25 -30.87 -1.87 12.52
C PRO A 25 -31.07 -2.00 11.00
N ASP A 26 -32.31 -1.91 10.52
CA ASP A 26 -32.61 -1.99 9.10
C ASP A 26 -32.11 -0.75 8.32
N ALA A 27 -32.24 0.44 8.90
CA ALA A 27 -31.67 1.67 8.33
C ALA A 27 -30.14 1.63 8.31
N MET A 28 -29.50 1.17 9.40
CA MET A 28 -28.04 1.01 9.46
C MET A 28 -27.54 -0.05 8.49
N ARG A 29 -28.27 -1.15 8.28
CA ARG A 29 -27.92 -2.17 7.28
C ARG A 29 -27.90 -1.57 5.87
N ARG A 30 -28.93 -0.79 5.51
CA ARG A 30 -29.01 -0.11 4.20
C ARG A 30 -27.89 0.92 4.03
N LEU A 31 -27.71 1.79 5.02
CA LEU A 31 -26.65 2.81 5.02
C LEU A 31 -25.25 2.18 5.03
N GLY A 32 -25.07 1.10 5.79
CA GLY A 32 -23.82 0.38 5.92
C GLY A 32 -23.42 -0.33 4.63
N SER A 33 -24.37 -0.95 3.92
CA SER A 33 -24.13 -1.50 2.59
C SER A 33 -23.72 -0.41 1.60
N ALA A 34 -24.45 0.72 1.57
CA ALA A 34 -24.12 1.85 0.72
C ALA A 34 -22.72 2.44 1.04
N TYR A 35 -22.39 2.59 2.32
CA TYR A 35 -21.07 3.05 2.76
C TYR A 35 -19.96 2.07 2.39
N ARG A 36 -20.22 0.76 2.46
CA ARG A 36 -19.26 -0.28 2.09
C ARG A 36 -18.99 -0.28 0.59
N GLU A 37 -20.02 -0.11 -0.23
CA GLU A 37 -19.89 0.06 -1.67
C GLU A 37 -19.16 1.35 -2.02
N PHE A 38 -19.52 2.47 -1.39
CA PHE A 38 -18.82 3.74 -1.54
C PHE A 38 -17.34 3.62 -1.18
N LYS A 39 -17.01 2.97 -0.06
CA LYS A 39 -15.62 2.70 0.35
C LYS A 39 -14.88 1.84 -0.68
N LYS A 40 -15.53 0.83 -1.26
CA LYS A 40 -14.92 -0.02 -2.28
C LYS A 40 -14.62 0.77 -3.55
N ILE A 41 -15.58 1.58 -4.02
CA ILE A 41 -15.40 2.46 -5.17
C ILE A 41 -14.27 3.46 -4.89
N SER A 42 -14.30 4.12 -3.74
CA SER A 42 -13.24 5.04 -3.32
C SER A 42 -11.86 4.36 -3.29
N SER A 43 -11.77 3.12 -2.80
CA SER A 43 -10.51 2.36 -2.76
C SER A 43 -10.04 1.93 -4.15
N SER A 44 -10.94 1.53 -5.05
CA SER A 44 -10.60 1.18 -6.43
C SER A 44 -10.13 2.41 -7.20
N VAL A 45 -10.82 3.53 -7.05
CA VAL A 45 -10.44 4.83 -7.61
C VAL A 45 -9.10 5.28 -7.05
N GLN A 46 -8.85 5.15 -5.76
CA GLN A 46 -7.55 5.48 -5.17
C GLN A 46 -6.42 4.64 -5.78
N ASN A 47 -6.62 3.33 -5.99
CA ASN A 47 -5.61 2.47 -6.59
C ASN A 47 -5.38 2.79 -8.07
N GLU A 48 -6.45 3.02 -8.84
CA GLU A 48 -6.37 3.38 -10.24
C GLU A 48 -5.75 4.77 -10.41
N ILE A 49 -6.22 5.78 -9.69
CA ILE A 49 -5.63 7.11 -9.66
C ILE A 49 -4.18 7.04 -9.22
N ASN A 50 -3.81 6.29 -8.18
CA ASN A 50 -2.41 6.17 -7.78
C ASN A 50 -1.56 5.53 -8.90
N SER A 51 -2.06 4.55 -9.65
CA SER A 51 -1.33 4.02 -10.81
C SER A 51 -1.17 5.03 -11.94
N VAL A 52 -2.25 5.71 -12.34
CA VAL A 52 -2.21 6.68 -13.46
C VAL A 52 -1.45 7.95 -13.07
N VAL A 53 -1.59 8.41 -11.83
CA VAL A 53 -0.88 9.56 -11.26
C VAL A 53 0.57 9.22 -11.03
N SER A 54 0.94 8.01 -10.56
CA SER A 54 2.36 7.63 -10.44
C SER A 54 3.04 7.56 -11.81
N GLU A 55 2.36 7.05 -12.83
CA GLU A 55 2.89 7.00 -14.19
C GLU A 55 3.02 8.39 -14.83
N THR A 56 2.02 9.26 -14.64
CA THR A 56 2.02 10.63 -15.18
C THR A 56 2.94 11.57 -14.39
N THR A 57 2.92 11.46 -13.06
CA THR A 57 3.76 12.26 -12.15
C THR A 57 5.20 11.82 -12.27
N GLY A 58 5.51 10.51 -12.31
CA GLY A 58 6.87 10.03 -12.51
C GLY A 58 7.49 10.56 -13.81
N MET A 59 6.70 10.71 -14.87
CA MET A 59 7.17 11.28 -16.14
C MET A 59 7.31 12.82 -16.08
N PHE A 60 6.41 13.50 -15.36
CA PHE A 60 6.47 14.95 -15.16
C PHE A 60 7.59 15.37 -14.20
N THR A 61 7.79 14.64 -13.10
CA THR A 61 8.87 14.84 -12.14
C THR A 61 10.21 14.49 -12.77
N SER A 62 10.32 13.43 -13.59
CA SER A 62 11.56 13.15 -14.33
C SER A 62 11.91 14.26 -15.34
N THR A 63 10.90 14.90 -15.94
CA THR A 63 11.12 16.05 -16.83
C THR A 63 11.47 17.31 -16.04
N ALA A 64 10.85 17.49 -14.87
CA ALA A 64 11.18 18.57 -13.95
C ALA A 64 12.57 18.39 -13.33
N ASP A 65 13.00 17.19 -12.97
CA ASP A 65 14.33 16.86 -12.43
C ASP A 65 15.41 16.98 -13.52
N THR A 66 15.11 16.67 -14.78
CA THR A 66 16.07 16.89 -15.88
C THR A 66 16.19 18.36 -16.30
N VAL A 67 15.16 19.17 -16.09
CA VAL A 67 15.18 20.63 -16.32
C VAL A 67 15.69 21.40 -15.09
N SER A 68 15.35 20.95 -13.88
CA SER A 68 15.70 21.57 -12.59
C SER A 68 17.07 21.10 -12.09
N GLY A 69 17.46 19.86 -12.39
CA GLY A 69 18.81 19.31 -12.13
C GLY A 69 19.91 19.95 -12.97
N ARG A 70 19.57 20.83 -13.92
CA ARG A 70 20.54 21.71 -14.59
C ARG A 70 20.89 22.96 -13.77
N ALA A 71 20.20 23.22 -12.66
CA ALA A 71 20.41 24.41 -11.81
C ALA A 71 21.06 24.12 -10.44
N GLU A 72 21.35 22.86 -10.08
CA GLU A 72 22.13 22.55 -8.87
C GLU A 72 23.45 21.86 -9.21
N VAL A 73 24.36 22.65 -9.78
CA VAL A 73 25.79 22.39 -9.64
C VAL A 73 26.30 23.28 -8.52
N LYS A 74 26.71 22.61 -7.43
CA LYS A 74 27.74 22.98 -6.45
C LYS A 74 27.24 23.15 -5.02
N SER A 75 27.39 22.09 -4.24
CA SER A 75 28.23 22.18 -3.05
C SER A 75 28.92 20.86 -2.78
N THR A 76 30.18 20.79 -3.20
CA THR A 76 31.18 19.84 -2.71
C THR A 76 31.62 20.25 -1.31
N GLY A 77 31.73 19.28 -0.42
CA GLY A 77 32.28 19.39 0.93
C GLY A 77 31.22 18.94 1.94
N ASP A 78 31.49 18.09 2.91
CA ASP A 78 32.69 17.42 3.39
C ASP A 78 32.16 16.44 4.45
N SER A 79 32.79 15.27 4.58
CA SER A 79 32.80 14.36 5.75
C SER A 79 31.50 14.12 6.55
N ASP A 80 31.01 12.88 6.55
CA ASP A 80 30.87 12.10 7.80
C ASP A 80 30.50 10.63 7.48
N ASP A 81 31.39 9.75 7.93
CA ASP A 81 31.25 8.30 7.99
C ASP A 81 30.02 7.88 8.82
N GLN A 82 29.19 7.00 8.28
CA GLN A 82 28.65 5.90 9.06
C GLN A 82 28.28 4.71 8.16
N ASP A 83 28.76 3.53 8.52
CA ASP A 83 28.49 2.25 7.87
C ASP A 83 27.22 1.61 8.44
N ASP A 84 26.11 1.75 7.71
CA ASP A 84 24.85 1.07 7.99
C ASP A 84 24.95 -0.39 7.50
N PHE A 85 25.38 -1.30 8.38
CA PHE A 85 25.28 -2.74 8.17
C PHE A 85 23.80 -3.17 8.15
N ASP A 86 23.15 -3.11 6.98
CA ASP A 86 21.83 -3.74 6.77
C ASP A 86 22.02 -5.24 6.54
N GLY A 87 21.67 -6.01 7.57
CA GLY A 87 21.80 -7.46 7.67
C GLY A 87 20.89 -8.25 6.73
N THR A 88 20.98 -8.03 5.43
CA THR A 88 20.45 -8.95 4.43
C THR A 88 21.58 -9.69 3.73
N LEU A 89 21.79 -10.95 4.12
CA LEU A 89 22.65 -11.87 3.38
C LEU A 89 22.17 -11.94 1.92
N PRO A 90 23.04 -11.75 0.92
CA PRO A 90 22.70 -12.02 -0.46
C PRO A 90 22.34 -13.50 -0.59
N LYS A 91 21.12 -13.79 -1.05
CA LYS A 91 20.71 -15.16 -1.33
C LYS A 91 21.65 -15.74 -2.39
N SER A 92 22.41 -16.75 -1.97
CA SER A 92 23.32 -17.50 -2.81
C SER A 92 22.59 -18.03 -4.05
N ASN A 93 23.25 -17.83 -5.18
CA ASN A 93 22.86 -18.25 -6.51
C ASN A 93 22.73 -19.77 -6.59
N GLN A 94 21.50 -20.27 -6.55
CA GLN A 94 21.22 -21.66 -6.89
C GLN A 94 21.37 -21.84 -8.41
N SER A 95 22.61 -22.04 -8.86
CA SER A 95 22.94 -22.65 -10.14
C SER A 95 23.73 -23.92 -9.85
N TYR A 96 23.03 -24.95 -9.35
CA TYR A 96 23.52 -26.31 -9.42
C TYR A 96 22.99 -26.91 -10.73
N ARG A 97 23.80 -26.84 -11.78
CA ARG A 97 23.66 -27.73 -12.94
C ARG A 97 24.25 -29.08 -12.49
N PRO A 98 23.46 -30.16 -12.39
CA PRO A 98 24.04 -31.46 -12.15
C PRO A 98 24.98 -31.77 -13.32
N ALA A 99 26.18 -32.20 -12.96
CA ALA A 99 27.17 -32.70 -13.89
C ALA A 99 26.50 -33.79 -14.73
N ASP A 100 26.44 -33.51 -16.03
CA ASP A 100 26.49 -34.46 -17.12
C ASP A 100 27.23 -35.72 -16.67
N GLU A 101 26.39 -36.74 -16.47
CA GLU A 101 26.71 -38.10 -16.08
C GLU A 101 27.34 -38.77 -17.31
N ASP A 102 28.58 -38.39 -17.62
CA ASP A 102 29.45 -39.09 -18.57
C ASP A 102 29.90 -40.42 -17.94
N LEU A 103 28.98 -41.38 -17.91
CA LEU A 103 29.25 -42.79 -17.62
C LEU A 103 28.43 -43.64 -18.59
N ASP A 104 28.89 -43.71 -19.83
CA ASP A 104 28.65 -44.90 -20.65
C ASP A 104 29.85 -45.10 -21.59
N ALA A 105 30.85 -45.82 -21.06
CA ALA A 105 31.75 -46.63 -21.87
C ALA A 105 31.31 -48.08 -21.70
N PRO A 106 31.08 -48.77 -22.81
CA PRO A 106 31.83 -50.00 -23.07
C PRO A 106 32.43 -49.96 -24.49
N GLU A 107 33.74 -50.15 -24.64
CA GLU A 107 34.45 -51.44 -24.71
C GLU A 107 34.05 -52.30 -25.92
N ASP A 108 35.05 -52.49 -26.79
CA ASP A 108 35.34 -53.64 -27.64
C ASP A 108 34.28 -54.19 -28.61
N ALA A 109 34.49 -53.91 -29.91
CA ALA A 109 34.54 -54.90 -31.01
C ALA A 109 34.88 -54.24 -32.36
#